data_AF-A0A371JLC5-F1
#
_entry.id   AF-A0A371JLC5-F1
#
_cell.length_a   1.000
_cell.length_b   1.000
_cell.length_c   1.000
_cell.angle_alpha   90.00
_cell.angle_beta   90.00
_cell.angle_gamma   90.00
#
_symmetry.space_group_name_H-M   'P 1'
#
loop_
_entity.id
_entity.type
_entity.pdbx_description
1 polymer ?
#
loop_
_entity_poly.entity_id
_entity_poly.type
_entity_poly.pdbx_seq_one_letter_code
_entity_poly.pdbx_strand_id
1 'polypeptide(L)'
;MRHLLLIRLLVIISIVGCTKSSKAQELKRKASLGIMMQPLTDSLATELKLEPGAGLYISEVVTGSTANNLGMKSGAVLQKINGKQMSSNRDVFEILADFRAEDDITLEYILDGTRVSKTGKGIARPKESYENAEVTYGTVSYEGNMLRSILYTPRNRSNTPVVYFLQGYTCGSIDLSFAPDHPYMKLIRSWVDAGFSVYRLEKPGVGESESQKNCFEINFNEELQAFQEGYKDLMAMEEIDTDNIFLFGHSMGGVIAPLLGEIKQPKGIMAYGTVGKKWYDYMVDLYTIQPKHFGISEAEIKENNKINLKFNDDMLVHKLSGAELAKKESYGQLFDLNELKTEQYIGRHITFWQGLADIDIPEVWTRTRTNVFIMHGEFDIQAINEEGPKRIVDLVNKNGSNAKFKVIENADHGFINFTSMQQNSETLGNGSYSSHARDNFNLEIGRESIKWMQGLLNG
;
A
#
# COMPACT_ATOMS: atom_id res chain seq x y z
N MET A 1 32.23 45.60 -68.00
CA MET A 1 30.78 45.58 -67.69
C MET A 1 30.41 44.13 -67.39
N ARG A 2 30.21 43.79 -66.11
CA ARG A 2 28.93 43.37 -65.52
C ARG A 2 28.27 42.17 -66.23
N HIS A 3 28.19 41.04 -65.51
CA HIS A 3 26.95 40.33 -65.10
C HIS A 3 27.30 38.89 -64.68
N LEU A 4 27.37 38.61 -63.38
CA LEU A 4 26.35 37.92 -62.57
C LEU A 4 25.64 36.76 -63.29
N LEU A 5 25.97 35.52 -62.91
CA LEU A 5 24.96 34.48 -62.73
C LEU A 5 25.39 33.45 -61.67
N LEU A 6 24.41 33.17 -60.81
CA LEU A 6 24.44 32.43 -59.55
C LEU A 6 25.08 31.03 -59.62
N ILE A 7 25.96 30.73 -58.65
CA ILE A 7 26.30 29.36 -58.27
C ILE A 7 25.37 28.96 -57.12
N ARG A 8 24.46 28.00 -57.38
CA ARG A 8 23.67 27.33 -56.34
C ARG A 8 24.52 26.22 -55.71
N LEU A 9 24.87 26.41 -54.45
CA LEU A 9 25.52 25.41 -53.60
C LEU A 9 24.46 24.38 -53.16
N LEU A 10 24.60 23.13 -53.60
CA LEU A 10 23.82 22.00 -53.08
C LEU A 10 24.37 21.63 -51.69
N VAL A 11 23.61 21.95 -50.65
CA VAL A 11 23.86 21.45 -49.29
C VAL A 11 23.24 20.07 -49.17
N ILE A 12 24.09 19.05 -49.10
CA ILE A 12 23.71 17.69 -48.70
C ILE A 12 23.53 17.71 -47.18
N ILE A 13 22.29 17.78 -46.71
CA ILE A 13 21.93 17.59 -45.30
C ILE A 13 21.97 16.09 -45.03
N SER A 14 23.07 15.62 -44.46
CA SER A 14 23.14 14.29 -43.84
C SER A 14 22.26 14.29 -42.59
N ILE A 15 21.03 13.79 -42.74
CA ILE A 15 20.15 13.48 -41.61
C ILE A 15 20.78 12.28 -40.89
N VAL A 16 21.67 12.56 -39.94
CA VAL A 16 21.98 11.60 -38.88
C VAL A 16 20.74 11.55 -38.01
N GLY A 17 19.85 10.59 -38.33
CA GLY A 17 18.76 10.19 -37.46
C GLY A 17 19.35 9.68 -36.17
N CYS A 18 19.48 10.57 -35.19
CA CYS A 18 19.72 10.21 -33.80
C CYS A 18 18.42 9.58 -33.30
N THR A 19 18.20 8.30 -33.61
CA THR A 19 17.26 7.46 -32.88
C THR A 19 17.82 7.36 -31.47
N LYS A 20 17.50 8.35 -30.63
CA LYS A 20 17.51 8.15 -29.19
C LYS A 20 16.48 7.06 -28.92
N SER A 21 16.93 5.81 -28.96
CA SER A 21 16.27 4.74 -28.25
C SER A 21 16.19 5.24 -26.81
N SER A 22 15.01 5.72 -26.45
CA SER A 22 14.59 5.88 -25.08
C SER A 22 14.57 4.48 -24.48
N LYS A 23 15.75 3.94 -24.13
CA LYS A 23 15.79 2.99 -23.03
C LYS A 23 15.27 3.81 -21.86
N ALA A 24 13.99 3.60 -21.52
CA ALA A 24 13.44 4.05 -20.25
C ALA A 24 14.49 3.75 -19.18
N GLN A 25 14.82 4.74 -18.36
CA GLN A 25 15.80 4.58 -17.30
C GLN A 25 15.29 3.47 -16.38
N GLU A 26 15.82 2.26 -16.54
CA GLU A 26 15.37 1.10 -15.77
C GLU A 26 15.76 1.34 -14.31
N LEU A 27 14.76 1.46 -13.43
CA LEU A 27 14.97 1.50 -11.99
C LEU A 27 15.83 0.30 -11.58
N LYS A 28 16.97 0.57 -10.93
CA LYS A 28 17.91 -0.47 -10.53
C LYS A 28 17.36 -1.26 -9.34
N ARG A 29 17.64 -2.56 -9.29
CA ARG A 29 17.23 -3.39 -8.16
C ARG A 29 17.95 -2.94 -6.88
N LYS A 30 17.18 -2.67 -5.83
CA LYS A 30 17.71 -2.34 -4.49
C LYS A 30 17.99 -3.61 -3.69
N ALA A 31 18.90 -3.53 -2.72
CA ALA A 31 19.10 -4.63 -1.78
C ALA A 31 17.86 -4.79 -0.91
N SER A 32 17.58 -6.04 -0.51
CA SER A 32 16.47 -6.36 0.37
C SER A 32 16.92 -7.36 1.42
N LEU A 33 16.40 -7.19 2.64
CA LEU A 33 16.70 -8.11 3.74
C LEU A 33 15.97 -9.44 3.64
N GLY A 34 14.82 -9.48 2.96
CA GLY A 34 13.95 -10.67 2.90
C GLY A 34 13.48 -11.11 4.29
N ILE A 35 12.93 -10.16 5.05
CA ILE A 35 12.40 -10.35 6.40
C ILE A 35 10.93 -9.92 6.46
N MET A 36 10.14 -10.57 7.30
CA MET A 36 8.88 -10.03 7.80
C MET A 36 9.08 -9.57 9.24
N MET A 37 8.68 -8.34 9.51
CA MET A 37 8.92 -7.65 10.77
C MET A 37 7.60 -7.26 11.43
N GLN A 38 7.57 -7.31 12.75
CA GLN A 38 6.48 -6.79 13.57
C GLN A 38 7.05 -5.97 14.73
N PRO A 39 6.25 -5.02 15.26
CA PRO A 39 6.61 -4.33 16.50
C PRO A 39 6.94 -5.34 17.61
N LEU A 40 7.99 -5.06 18.37
CA LEU A 40 8.31 -5.83 19.57
C LEU A 40 7.37 -5.38 20.69
N THR A 41 6.28 -6.12 20.90
CA THR A 41 5.30 -5.84 21.95
C THR A 41 5.87 -6.09 23.35
N ASP A 42 5.32 -5.47 24.39
CA ASP A 42 5.77 -5.67 25.78
C ASP A 42 5.73 -7.13 26.22
N SER A 43 4.70 -7.86 25.78
CA SER A 43 4.56 -9.30 26.04
C SER A 43 5.73 -10.08 25.42
N LEU A 44 6.04 -9.81 24.15
CA LEU A 44 7.10 -10.49 23.42
C LEU A 44 8.49 -10.08 23.92
N ALA A 45 8.67 -8.81 24.27
CA ALA A 45 9.89 -8.30 24.91
C ALA A 45 10.14 -9.03 26.24
N THR A 46 9.11 -9.17 27.07
CA THR A 46 9.18 -9.89 28.35
C THR A 46 9.53 -11.36 28.16
N GLU A 47 8.89 -12.04 27.21
CA GLU A 47 9.18 -13.44 26.87
C GLU A 47 10.64 -13.62 26.43
N LEU A 48 11.14 -12.70 25.60
CA LEU A 48 12.51 -12.72 25.07
C LEU A 48 13.55 -12.12 26.04
N LYS A 49 13.14 -11.64 27.22
CA LYS A 49 13.98 -10.95 28.21
C LYS A 49 14.71 -9.73 27.65
N LEU A 50 13.99 -8.94 26.86
CA LEU A 50 14.44 -7.69 26.26
C LEU A 50 13.65 -6.52 26.82
N GLU A 51 14.24 -5.33 26.78
CA GLU A 51 13.50 -4.10 27.04
C GLU A 51 12.48 -3.84 25.91
N PRO A 52 11.28 -3.34 26.22
CA PRO A 52 10.35 -2.85 25.21
C PRO A 52 11.03 -1.86 24.26
N GLY A 53 10.74 -1.98 22.96
CA GLY A 53 11.33 -1.11 21.93
C GLY A 53 12.82 -1.35 21.63
N ALA A 54 13.44 -2.41 22.16
CA ALA A 54 14.85 -2.74 21.91
C ALA A 54 15.19 -3.18 20.47
N GLY A 55 14.20 -3.26 19.59
CA GLY A 55 14.33 -3.64 18.19
C GLY A 55 13.00 -4.03 17.55
N LEU A 56 13.08 -4.63 16.37
CA LEU A 56 11.93 -5.21 15.65
C LEU A 56 11.98 -6.72 15.70
N TYR A 57 10.86 -7.36 16.05
CA TYR A 57 10.78 -8.82 16.00
C TYR A 57 10.65 -9.29 14.55
N ILE A 58 11.42 -10.32 14.21
CA ILE A 58 11.44 -10.93 12.89
C ILE A 58 10.63 -12.22 12.92
N SER A 59 9.41 -12.15 12.40
CA SER A 59 8.50 -13.29 12.35
C SER A 59 8.88 -14.28 11.25
N GLU A 60 9.53 -13.81 10.19
CA GLU A 60 9.96 -14.66 9.09
C GLU A 60 11.25 -14.14 8.44
N VAL A 61 12.08 -15.08 7.99
CA VAL A 61 13.27 -14.80 7.17
C VAL A 61 13.21 -15.68 5.93
N VAL A 62 13.24 -15.06 4.77
CA VAL A 62 13.17 -15.75 3.48
C VAL A 62 14.48 -16.46 3.20
N THR A 63 14.42 -17.73 2.78
CA THR A 63 15.62 -18.51 2.45
C THR A 63 16.37 -17.89 1.27
N GLY A 64 17.70 -17.79 1.38
CA GLY A 64 18.56 -17.19 0.35
C GLY A 64 18.54 -15.65 0.30
N SER A 65 17.82 -14.99 1.22
CA SER A 65 17.84 -13.54 1.36
C SER A 65 19.12 -13.03 2.02
N THR A 66 19.32 -11.70 2.00
CA THR A 66 20.44 -11.06 2.72
C THR A 66 20.45 -11.44 4.19
N ALA A 67 19.31 -11.34 4.89
CA ALA A 67 19.25 -11.64 6.31
C ALA A 67 19.52 -13.13 6.59
N ASN A 68 19.01 -14.03 5.75
CA ASN A 68 19.27 -15.47 5.88
C ASN A 68 20.76 -15.80 5.71
N ASN A 69 21.41 -15.21 4.71
CA ASN A 69 22.85 -15.41 4.47
C ASN A 69 23.72 -14.82 5.58
N LEU A 70 23.21 -13.83 6.31
CA LEU A 70 23.83 -13.30 7.52
C LEU A 70 23.47 -14.08 8.78
N GLY A 71 22.79 -15.23 8.65
CA GLY A 71 22.49 -16.14 9.75
C GLY A 71 21.27 -15.76 10.58
N MET A 72 20.45 -14.79 10.13
CA MET A 72 19.20 -14.43 10.79
C MET A 72 18.15 -15.53 10.58
N LYS A 73 17.32 -15.75 11.60
CA LYS A 73 16.21 -16.71 11.58
C LYS A 73 14.95 -16.05 12.16
N SER A 74 13.81 -16.67 11.93
CA SER A 74 12.57 -16.33 12.63
C SER A 74 12.78 -16.40 14.14
N GLY A 75 12.16 -15.47 14.89
CA GLY A 75 12.38 -15.29 16.32
C GLY A 75 13.53 -14.33 16.67
N ALA A 76 14.29 -13.85 15.68
CA ALA A 76 15.30 -12.84 15.91
C ALA A 76 14.68 -11.47 16.25
N VAL A 77 15.43 -10.63 16.97
CA VAL A 77 15.11 -9.22 17.18
C VAL A 77 16.18 -8.36 16.53
N LEU A 78 15.83 -7.71 15.42
CA LEU A 78 16.70 -6.81 14.69
C LEU A 78 16.90 -5.52 15.49
N GLN A 79 18.15 -5.20 15.83
CA GLN A 79 18.49 -4.02 16.62
C GLN A 79 19.09 -2.91 15.76
N LYS A 80 20.01 -3.25 14.86
CA LYS A 80 20.69 -2.24 14.03
C LYS A 80 20.95 -2.73 12.62
N ILE A 81 20.97 -1.78 11.70
CA ILE A 81 21.48 -1.94 10.34
C ILE A 81 22.57 -0.89 10.16
N ASN A 82 23.79 -1.31 9.78
CA ASN A 82 24.94 -0.43 9.58
C ASN A 82 25.16 0.58 10.73
N GLY A 83 24.99 0.10 11.98
CA GLY A 83 25.15 0.89 13.19
C GLY A 83 23.98 1.83 13.54
N LYS A 84 22.99 2.04 12.66
CA LYS A 84 21.76 2.81 12.96
C LYS A 84 20.78 1.93 13.73
N GLN A 85 20.24 2.45 14.83
CA GLN A 85 19.21 1.77 15.63
C GLN A 85 17.90 1.65 14.84
N MET A 86 17.34 0.45 14.82
CA MET A 86 16.03 0.14 14.27
C MET A 86 15.03 0.06 15.42
N SER A 87 14.02 0.93 15.39
CA SER A 87 12.93 0.97 16.38
C SER A 87 11.56 0.87 15.72
N SER A 88 11.49 1.10 14.41
CA SER A 88 10.27 1.09 13.62
C SER A 88 10.49 0.50 12.23
N ASN A 89 9.41 0.03 11.60
CA ASN A 89 9.44 -0.42 10.20
C ASN A 89 9.95 0.69 9.26
N ARG A 90 9.62 1.95 9.57
CA ARG A 90 10.11 3.14 8.84
C ARG A 90 11.63 3.20 8.85
N ASP A 91 12.28 2.99 10.00
CA ASP A 91 13.74 3.04 10.11
C ASP A 91 14.42 2.05 9.16
N VAL A 92 13.84 0.84 9.05
CA VAL A 92 14.30 -0.21 8.15
C VAL A 92 14.12 0.20 6.69
N PHE A 93 12.97 0.76 6.32
CA PHE A 93 12.74 1.19 4.94
C PHE A 93 13.62 2.38 4.54
N GLU A 94 13.78 3.36 5.43
CA GLU A 94 14.66 4.51 5.19
C GLU A 94 16.11 4.07 5.00
N ILE A 95 16.62 3.21 5.88
CA ILE A 95 18.01 2.75 5.74
C ILE A 95 18.18 1.97 4.44
N LEU A 96 17.24 1.09 4.09
CA LEU A 96 17.31 0.27 2.86
C LEU A 96 17.10 1.05 1.55
N ALA A 97 16.54 2.26 1.59
CA ALA A 97 16.25 3.04 0.39
C ALA A 97 17.51 3.37 -0.45
N ASP A 98 18.65 3.50 0.21
CA ASP A 98 19.93 3.85 -0.42
C ASP A 98 20.78 2.63 -0.78
N PHE A 99 20.52 1.45 -0.20
CA PHE A 99 21.33 0.26 -0.46
C PHE A 99 20.96 -0.43 -1.77
N ARG A 100 21.99 -0.74 -2.55
CA ARG A 100 21.92 -1.52 -3.78
C ARG A 100 22.49 -2.91 -3.54
N ALA A 101 22.17 -3.84 -4.45
CA ALA A 101 22.78 -5.16 -4.41
C ALA A 101 24.31 -5.05 -4.45
N GLU A 102 25.00 -5.96 -3.77
CA GLU A 102 26.46 -5.99 -3.58
C GLU A 102 27.04 -4.91 -2.65
N ASP A 103 26.22 -3.99 -2.13
CA ASP A 103 26.66 -3.12 -1.03
C ASP A 103 26.84 -3.94 0.26
N ASP A 104 27.77 -3.51 1.11
CA ASP A 104 27.97 -4.14 2.41
C ASP A 104 26.88 -3.71 3.40
N ILE A 105 26.21 -4.71 3.98
CA ILE A 105 25.17 -4.54 5.00
C ILE A 105 25.59 -5.31 6.25
N THR A 106 25.63 -4.59 7.36
CA THR A 106 25.87 -5.12 8.70
C THR A 106 24.56 -5.17 9.45
N LEU A 107 24.19 -6.36 9.92
CA LEU A 107 23.04 -6.58 10.78
C LEU A 107 23.51 -6.88 12.19
N GLU A 108 22.94 -6.17 13.17
CA GLU A 108 23.03 -6.51 14.58
C GLU A 108 21.65 -6.95 15.07
N TYR A 109 21.56 -8.18 15.57
CA TYR A 109 20.31 -8.76 16.03
C TYR A 109 20.53 -9.68 17.22
N ILE A 110 19.45 -9.96 17.95
CA ILE A 110 19.43 -10.94 19.03
C ILE A 110 18.74 -12.19 18.51
N LEU A 111 19.35 -13.36 18.71
CA LEU A 111 18.76 -14.66 18.40
C LEU A 111 19.06 -15.62 19.56
N ASP A 112 18.01 -16.24 20.11
CA ASP A 112 18.11 -17.14 21.27
C ASP A 112 18.90 -16.51 22.45
N GLY A 113 18.63 -15.23 22.73
CA GLY A 113 19.30 -14.46 23.79
C GLY A 113 20.74 -14.04 23.49
N THR A 114 21.29 -14.43 22.34
CA THR A 114 22.66 -14.12 21.94
C THR A 114 22.69 -12.94 20.97
N ARG A 115 23.56 -11.95 21.23
CA ARG A 115 23.82 -10.85 20.29
C ARG A 115 24.69 -11.35 19.14
N VAL A 116 24.22 -11.13 17.92
CA VAL A 116 24.91 -11.48 16.68
C VAL A 116 25.16 -10.21 15.89
N SER A 117 26.39 -10.06 15.38
CA SER A 117 26.76 -9.01 14.41
C SER A 117 27.41 -9.66 13.21
N LYS A 118 26.85 -9.43 12.02
CA LYS A 118 27.29 -10.04 10.77
C LYS A 118 27.23 -9.01 9.65
N THR A 119 28.28 -8.99 8.83
CA THR A 119 28.38 -8.16 7.63
C THR A 119 28.47 -9.05 6.40
N GLY A 120 27.81 -8.64 5.32
CA GLY A 120 27.94 -9.28 4.03
C GLY A 120 27.19 -8.51 2.94
N LYS A 121 27.14 -9.11 1.76
CA LYS A 121 26.61 -8.45 0.56
C LYS A 121 25.09 -8.43 0.55
N GLY A 122 24.52 -7.27 0.27
CA GLY A 122 23.10 -7.10 0.03
C GLY A 122 22.64 -7.82 -1.23
N ILE A 123 21.55 -8.56 -1.13
CA ILE A 123 20.96 -9.31 -2.24
C ILE A 123 19.73 -8.55 -2.74
N ALA A 124 19.66 -8.36 -4.06
CA ALA A 124 18.48 -7.80 -4.70
C ALA A 124 17.26 -8.67 -4.44
N ARG A 125 16.10 -8.04 -4.25
CA ARG A 125 14.84 -8.77 -4.31
C ARG A 125 14.71 -9.44 -5.69
N PRO A 126 14.38 -10.74 -5.81
CA PRO A 126 14.13 -11.37 -7.10
C PRO A 126 12.91 -10.73 -7.77
N LYS A 127 12.81 -10.82 -9.10
CA LYS A 127 11.56 -10.45 -9.77
C LYS A 127 10.49 -11.46 -9.42
N GLU A 128 9.27 -10.99 -9.23
CA GLU A 128 8.10 -11.85 -9.12
C GLU A 128 7.99 -12.73 -10.37
N SER A 129 7.49 -13.94 -10.17
CA SER A 129 7.19 -14.87 -11.24
C SER A 129 5.93 -15.64 -10.91
N TYR A 130 5.23 -16.02 -11.97
CA TYR A 130 4.06 -16.86 -11.88
C TYR A 130 3.93 -17.70 -13.15
N GLU A 131 3.58 -18.97 -13.01
CA GLU A 131 3.54 -19.89 -14.16
C GLU A 131 2.47 -19.49 -15.19
N ASN A 132 1.33 -18.94 -14.74
CA ASN A 132 0.21 -18.55 -15.60
C ASN A 132 0.30 -17.12 -16.13
N ALA A 133 1.35 -16.35 -15.79
CA ALA A 133 1.54 -14.99 -16.27
C ALA A 133 2.94 -14.71 -16.82
N GLU A 134 3.00 -13.78 -17.76
CA GLU A 134 4.18 -12.95 -17.98
C GLU A 134 4.16 -11.80 -16.98
N VAL A 135 5.26 -11.62 -16.24
CA VAL A 135 5.40 -10.54 -15.24
C VAL A 135 6.42 -9.54 -15.75
N THR A 136 5.98 -8.32 -16.03
CA THR A 136 6.82 -7.23 -16.51
C THR A 136 6.93 -6.13 -15.47
N TYR A 137 8.08 -5.46 -15.46
CA TYR A 137 8.40 -4.37 -14.55
C TYR A 137 8.60 -3.10 -15.36
N GLY A 138 7.73 -2.11 -15.18
CA GLY A 138 7.75 -0.84 -15.89
C GLY A 138 8.32 0.30 -15.05
N THR A 139 8.19 1.53 -15.55
CA THR A 139 8.57 2.75 -14.83
C THR A 139 7.66 3.90 -15.23
N VAL A 140 7.04 4.54 -14.24
CA VAL A 140 6.16 5.71 -14.42
C VAL A 140 6.90 6.96 -13.95
N SER A 141 7.18 7.90 -14.86
CA SER A 141 7.95 9.11 -14.54
C SER A 141 7.06 10.34 -14.46
N TYR A 142 7.18 11.12 -13.38
CA TYR A 142 6.46 12.39 -13.20
C TYR A 142 7.18 13.29 -12.20
N GLU A 143 7.25 14.61 -12.45
CA GLU A 143 7.73 15.63 -11.49
C GLU A 143 9.04 15.29 -10.74
N GLY A 144 10.02 14.70 -11.43
CA GLY A 144 11.30 14.32 -10.81
C GLY A 144 11.24 13.03 -9.98
N ASN A 145 10.13 12.29 -10.05
CA ASN A 145 9.93 10.97 -9.48
C ASN A 145 9.87 9.91 -10.60
N MET A 146 10.31 8.69 -10.27
CA MET A 146 10.20 7.50 -11.09
C MET A 146 9.66 6.37 -10.23
N LEU A 147 8.46 5.90 -10.54
CA LEU A 147 7.77 4.85 -9.80
C LEU A 147 7.89 3.52 -10.49
N ARG A 148 8.04 2.45 -9.73
CA ARG A 148 8.00 1.09 -10.26
C ARG A 148 6.55 0.68 -10.52
N SER A 149 6.25 0.23 -11.74
CA SER A 149 5.04 -0.51 -12.04
C SER A 149 5.33 -2.00 -12.22
N ILE A 150 4.35 -2.85 -11.89
CA ILE A 150 4.40 -4.30 -12.09
C ILE A 150 3.11 -4.73 -12.78
N LEU A 151 3.24 -5.39 -13.93
CA LEU A 151 2.13 -5.89 -14.72
C LEU A 151 2.18 -7.40 -14.81
N TYR A 152 1.08 -8.04 -14.44
CA TYR A 152 0.85 -9.46 -14.70
C TYR A 152 -0.05 -9.56 -15.91
N THR A 153 0.41 -10.22 -16.96
CA THR A 153 -0.37 -10.51 -18.16
C THR A 153 -0.57 -12.02 -18.27
N PRO A 154 -1.81 -12.54 -18.31
CA PRO A 154 -2.06 -13.96 -18.48
C PRO A 154 -1.33 -14.51 -19.71
N ARG A 155 -0.61 -15.63 -19.57
CA ARG A 155 0.18 -16.19 -20.67
C ARG A 155 -0.68 -16.49 -21.89
N ASN A 156 -0.08 -16.30 -23.07
CA ASN A 156 -0.70 -16.54 -24.37
C ASN A 156 -1.97 -15.71 -24.61
N ARG A 157 -2.12 -14.57 -23.91
CA ARG A 157 -3.17 -13.59 -24.16
C ARG A 157 -2.53 -12.22 -24.40
N SER A 158 -3.20 -11.43 -25.22
CA SER A 158 -2.88 -10.03 -25.50
C SER A 158 -4.18 -9.23 -25.47
N ASN A 159 -4.10 -7.93 -25.20
CA ASN A 159 -5.28 -7.06 -25.11
C ASN A 159 -6.30 -7.59 -24.10
N THR A 160 -5.84 -7.88 -22.89
CA THR A 160 -6.64 -8.43 -21.80
C THR A 160 -7.29 -7.32 -20.97
N PRO A 161 -8.52 -7.53 -20.46
CA PRO A 161 -9.11 -6.63 -19.47
C PRO A 161 -8.20 -6.59 -18.24
N VAL A 162 -8.11 -5.45 -17.57
CA VAL A 162 -7.10 -5.21 -16.53
C VAL A 162 -7.71 -4.76 -15.22
N VAL A 163 -7.16 -5.25 -14.11
CA VAL A 163 -7.40 -4.72 -12.77
C VAL A 163 -6.23 -3.82 -12.39
N TYR A 164 -6.48 -2.54 -12.16
CA TYR A 164 -5.53 -1.67 -11.46
C TYR A 164 -5.74 -1.83 -9.96
N PHE A 165 -4.79 -2.49 -9.30
CA PHE A 165 -4.82 -2.73 -7.87
C PHE A 165 -4.25 -1.52 -7.11
N LEU A 166 -5.10 -0.91 -6.28
CA LEU A 166 -4.78 0.24 -5.45
C LEU A 166 -4.66 -0.22 -3.99
N GLN A 167 -3.43 -0.18 -3.47
CA GLN A 167 -3.08 -0.64 -2.13
C GLN A 167 -3.63 0.27 -1.02
N GLY A 168 -3.59 -0.22 0.22
CA GLY A 168 -3.96 0.54 1.41
C GLY A 168 -2.98 1.66 1.77
N TYR A 169 -3.17 2.31 2.92
CA TYR A 169 -2.40 3.51 3.30
C TYR A 169 -0.93 3.23 3.65
N THR A 170 -0.56 1.99 3.97
CA THR A 170 0.80 1.67 4.42
C THR A 170 1.84 1.92 3.33
N CYS A 171 3.07 2.24 3.75
CA CYS A 171 4.22 2.46 2.88
C CYS A 171 5.09 1.20 2.79
N GLY A 172 4.47 0.11 2.33
CA GLY A 172 5.15 -1.15 2.02
C GLY A 172 5.23 -1.36 0.50
N SER A 173 6.28 -2.06 0.07
CA SER A 173 6.44 -2.44 -1.33
C SER A 173 5.36 -3.44 -1.75
N ILE A 174 4.82 -3.26 -2.95
CA ILE A 174 3.90 -4.21 -3.59
C ILE A 174 4.61 -5.25 -4.45
N ASP A 175 5.94 -5.23 -4.50
CA ASP A 175 6.75 -6.33 -5.03
C ASP A 175 6.87 -7.40 -3.93
N LEU A 176 6.02 -8.41 -4.03
CA LEU A 176 5.79 -9.50 -3.08
C LEU A 176 6.56 -10.77 -3.49
N SER A 177 7.66 -10.66 -4.22
CA SER A 177 8.48 -11.81 -4.66
C SER A 177 8.94 -12.72 -3.50
N PHE A 178 9.05 -12.16 -2.30
CA PHE A 178 9.45 -12.80 -1.05
C PHE A 178 8.28 -13.28 -0.20
N ALA A 179 7.05 -12.99 -0.61
CA ALA A 179 5.83 -13.34 0.11
C ALA A 179 4.79 -13.90 -0.88
N PRO A 180 5.06 -15.04 -1.54
CA PRO A 180 4.15 -15.61 -2.53
C PRO A 180 2.78 -16.01 -1.95
N ASP A 181 2.72 -16.25 -0.63
CA ASP A 181 1.50 -16.58 0.10
C ASP A 181 0.79 -15.36 0.69
N HIS A 182 1.29 -14.15 0.41
CA HIS A 182 0.65 -12.92 0.85
C HIS A 182 -0.79 -12.84 0.30
N PRO A 183 -1.78 -12.38 1.08
CA PRO A 183 -3.18 -12.31 0.65
C PRO A 183 -3.40 -11.55 -0.66
N TYR A 184 -2.67 -10.44 -0.85
CA TYR A 184 -2.70 -9.70 -2.13
C TYR A 184 -2.26 -10.58 -3.30
N MET A 185 -1.18 -11.36 -3.15
CA MET A 185 -0.67 -12.20 -4.22
C MET A 185 -1.67 -13.31 -4.58
N LYS A 186 -2.35 -13.89 -3.58
CA LYS A 186 -3.42 -14.88 -3.81
C LYS A 186 -4.61 -14.28 -4.58
N LEU A 187 -5.02 -13.06 -4.23
CA LEU A 187 -6.07 -12.34 -4.94
C LEU A 187 -5.66 -11.98 -6.38
N ILE A 188 -4.45 -11.44 -6.57
CA ILE A 188 -3.87 -11.10 -7.88
C ILE A 188 -3.83 -12.32 -8.79
N ARG A 189 -3.30 -13.45 -8.30
CA ARG A 189 -3.25 -14.70 -9.05
C ARG A 189 -4.63 -15.21 -9.44
N SER A 190 -5.63 -15.08 -8.55
CA SER A 190 -7.01 -15.45 -8.85
C SER A 190 -7.55 -14.67 -10.06
N TRP A 191 -7.31 -13.36 -10.14
CA TRP A 191 -7.71 -12.55 -11.30
C TRP A 191 -6.96 -12.92 -12.58
N VAL A 192 -5.65 -13.17 -12.47
CA VAL A 192 -4.82 -13.62 -13.58
C VAL A 192 -5.31 -14.94 -14.15
N ASP A 193 -5.60 -15.92 -13.29
CA ASP A 193 -6.15 -17.22 -13.69
C ASP A 193 -7.53 -17.10 -14.35
N ALA A 194 -8.33 -16.11 -13.93
CA ALA A 194 -9.60 -15.77 -14.56
C ALA A 194 -9.46 -14.99 -15.88
N GLY A 195 -8.23 -14.65 -16.29
CA GLY A 195 -7.94 -14.02 -17.56
C GLY A 195 -7.81 -12.51 -17.56
N PHE A 196 -7.71 -11.90 -16.38
CA PHE A 196 -7.50 -10.46 -16.24
C PHE A 196 -6.00 -10.17 -16.06
N SER A 197 -5.50 -9.15 -16.76
CA SER A 197 -4.23 -8.56 -16.38
C SER A 197 -4.35 -7.85 -15.03
N VAL A 198 -3.25 -7.73 -14.30
CA VAL A 198 -3.22 -6.99 -13.04
C VAL A 198 -2.05 -6.02 -13.04
N TYR A 199 -2.38 -4.74 -12.98
CA TYR A 199 -1.43 -3.64 -12.92
C TYR A 199 -1.31 -3.13 -11.49
N ARG A 200 -0.08 -2.92 -11.03
CA ARG A 200 0.26 -2.36 -9.72
C ARG A 200 1.31 -1.28 -9.86
N LEU A 201 1.27 -0.31 -8.94
CA LEU A 201 2.23 0.78 -8.87
C LEU A 201 2.77 0.90 -7.44
N GLU A 202 4.09 0.97 -7.31
CA GLU A 202 4.72 1.34 -6.05
C GLU A 202 4.51 2.82 -5.76
N LYS A 203 4.33 3.15 -4.49
CA LYS A 203 4.25 4.54 -4.02
C LYS A 203 5.60 5.26 -4.14
N PRO A 204 5.61 6.61 -4.09
CA PRO A 204 6.84 7.39 -4.08
C PRO A 204 7.83 6.92 -3.00
N GLY A 205 9.09 6.74 -3.39
CA GLY A 205 10.18 6.30 -2.51
C GLY A 205 10.02 4.90 -1.89
N VAL A 206 9.00 4.12 -2.25
CA VAL A 206 8.79 2.75 -1.76
C VAL A 206 9.40 1.75 -2.72
N GLY A 207 10.01 0.70 -2.16
CA GLY A 207 10.65 -0.35 -2.95
C GLY A 207 11.70 0.23 -3.88
N GLU A 208 11.53 0.05 -5.17
CA GLU A 208 12.47 0.51 -6.19
C GLU A 208 12.16 1.89 -6.75
N SER A 209 11.01 2.45 -6.40
CA SER A 209 10.68 3.83 -6.75
C SER A 209 11.77 4.79 -6.24
N GLU A 210 12.16 5.72 -7.11
CA GLU A 210 13.07 6.83 -6.81
C GLU A 210 12.24 8.12 -6.81
N SER A 211 12.23 8.83 -5.70
CA SER A 211 11.35 9.99 -5.52
C SER A 211 12.00 11.01 -4.60
N GLN A 212 11.61 12.28 -4.75
CA GLN A 212 12.15 13.36 -3.92
C GLN A 212 11.76 13.24 -2.44
N LYS A 213 10.57 12.67 -2.19
CA LYS A 213 10.04 12.38 -0.86
C LYS A 213 9.71 10.90 -0.75
N ASN A 214 9.92 10.34 0.43
CA ASN A 214 9.43 8.99 0.71
C ASN A 214 7.91 9.01 0.95
N CYS A 215 7.22 7.90 0.71
CA CYS A 215 5.81 7.69 1.06
C CYS A 215 5.46 8.07 2.52
N PHE A 216 6.41 7.91 3.46
CA PHE A 216 6.25 8.36 4.84
C PHE A 216 6.14 9.89 4.99
N GLU A 217 6.56 10.66 3.99
CA GLU A 217 6.68 12.12 4.00
C GLU A 217 5.69 12.84 3.07
N ILE A 218 5.09 12.12 2.11
CA ILE A 218 4.13 12.70 1.19
C ILE A 218 2.75 12.92 1.83
N ASN A 219 2.06 13.97 1.42
CA ASN A 219 0.66 14.19 1.75
C ASN A 219 -0.27 13.35 0.86
N PHE A 220 -1.58 13.41 1.13
CA PHE A 220 -2.57 12.60 0.39
C PHE A 220 -2.66 12.96 -1.09
N ASN A 221 -2.56 14.24 -1.45
CA ASN A 221 -2.65 14.68 -2.83
C ASN A 221 -1.42 14.25 -3.65
N GLU A 222 -0.23 14.27 -3.06
CA GLU A 222 0.99 13.74 -3.67
C GLU A 222 0.87 12.22 -3.91
N GLU A 223 0.25 11.47 -3.01
CA GLU A 223 -0.05 10.04 -3.22
C GLU A 223 -1.12 9.83 -4.31
N LEU A 224 -2.20 10.62 -4.30
CA LEU A 224 -3.23 10.58 -5.34
C LEU A 224 -2.63 10.85 -6.72
N GLN A 225 -1.78 11.86 -6.84
CA GLN A 225 -1.08 12.18 -8.08
C GLN A 225 -0.23 11.01 -8.58
N ALA A 226 0.52 10.34 -7.70
CA ALA A 226 1.27 9.13 -8.06
C ALA A 226 0.38 8.07 -8.72
N PHE A 227 -0.77 7.77 -8.12
CA PHE A 227 -1.70 6.78 -8.67
C PHE A 227 -2.40 7.26 -9.95
N GLN A 228 -2.65 8.57 -10.08
CA GLN A 228 -3.15 9.20 -11.31
C GLN A 228 -2.17 9.05 -12.47
N GLU A 229 -0.87 9.27 -12.24
CA GLU A 229 0.17 9.05 -13.25
C GLU A 229 0.30 7.58 -13.62
N GLY A 230 0.20 6.67 -12.64
CA GLY A 230 0.12 5.24 -12.94
C GLY A 230 -1.11 4.85 -13.75
N TYR A 231 -2.24 5.54 -13.56
CA TYR A 231 -3.44 5.29 -14.36
C TYR A 231 -3.25 5.75 -15.82
N LYS A 232 -2.59 6.89 -16.03
CA LYS A 232 -2.23 7.38 -17.36
C LYS A 232 -1.26 6.44 -18.07
N ASP A 233 -0.27 5.93 -17.35
CA ASP A 233 0.67 4.93 -17.87
C ASP A 233 -0.05 3.65 -18.33
N LEU A 234 -0.94 3.12 -17.49
CA LEU A 234 -1.76 1.95 -17.83
C LEU A 234 -2.59 2.16 -19.11
N MET A 235 -3.20 3.34 -19.27
CA MET A 235 -3.99 3.66 -20.46
C MET A 235 -3.16 3.83 -21.74
N ALA A 236 -1.82 3.95 -21.63
CA ALA A 236 -0.92 4.06 -22.75
C ALA A 236 -0.34 2.70 -23.20
N MET A 237 -0.62 1.60 -22.48
CA MET A 237 -0.12 0.26 -22.79
C MET A 237 -0.87 -0.37 -23.96
N GLU A 238 -0.15 -0.79 -25.01
CA GLU A 238 -0.75 -1.39 -26.21
C GLU A 238 -1.18 -2.85 -25.99
N GLU A 239 -0.58 -3.53 -25.02
CA GLU A 239 -0.86 -4.92 -24.67
C GLU A 239 -2.11 -5.11 -23.79
N ILE A 240 -2.74 -4.01 -23.34
CA ILE A 240 -3.88 -4.00 -22.42
C ILE A 240 -5.16 -3.49 -23.09
N ASP A 241 -6.29 -4.12 -22.77
CA ASP A 241 -7.61 -3.62 -23.13
C ASP A 241 -7.98 -2.45 -22.22
N THR A 242 -7.65 -1.24 -22.68
CA THR A 242 -7.89 0.00 -21.93
C THR A 242 -9.35 0.46 -21.93
N ASP A 243 -10.24 -0.22 -22.66
CA ASP A 243 -11.69 -0.01 -22.58
C ASP A 243 -12.32 -0.84 -21.45
N ASN A 244 -11.65 -1.91 -21.02
CA ASN A 244 -12.07 -2.79 -19.94
C ASN A 244 -11.12 -2.73 -18.74
N ILE A 245 -10.89 -1.52 -18.23
CA ILE A 245 -10.19 -1.28 -16.97
C ILE A 245 -11.15 -1.41 -15.80
N PHE A 246 -10.75 -2.19 -14.80
CA PHE A 246 -11.38 -2.25 -13.49
C PHE A 246 -10.43 -1.69 -12.43
N LEU A 247 -10.93 -0.84 -11.55
CA LEU A 247 -10.15 -0.38 -10.39
C LEU A 247 -10.50 -1.26 -9.19
N PHE A 248 -9.50 -1.78 -8.48
CA PHE A 248 -9.71 -2.44 -7.20
C PHE A 248 -9.03 -1.64 -6.08
N GLY A 249 -9.82 -1.06 -5.20
CA GLY A 249 -9.34 -0.31 -4.05
C GLY A 249 -9.44 -1.11 -2.74
N HIS A 250 -8.30 -1.44 -2.14
CA HIS A 250 -8.27 -2.01 -0.80
C HIS A 250 -8.13 -0.90 0.24
N SER A 251 -9.04 -0.84 1.22
CA SER A 251 -8.98 0.13 2.32
C SER A 251 -8.91 1.57 1.77
N MET A 252 -7.82 2.31 2.03
CA MET A 252 -7.52 3.62 1.46
C MET A 252 -7.56 3.66 -0.08
N GLY A 253 -7.17 2.57 -0.75
CA GLY A 253 -7.26 2.45 -2.20
C GLY A 253 -8.69 2.60 -2.71
N GLY A 254 -9.70 2.27 -1.90
CA GLY A 254 -11.11 2.49 -2.22
C GLY A 254 -11.53 3.96 -2.15
N VAL A 255 -10.81 4.81 -1.42
CA VAL A 255 -10.98 6.27 -1.44
C VAL A 255 -10.34 6.87 -2.70
N ILE A 256 -9.18 6.34 -3.11
CA ILE A 256 -8.45 6.79 -4.32
C ILE A 256 -9.17 6.36 -5.60
N ALA A 257 -9.72 5.14 -5.66
CA ALA A 257 -10.30 4.57 -6.88
C ALA A 257 -11.31 5.49 -7.59
N PRO A 258 -12.36 6.04 -6.94
CA PRO A 258 -13.30 6.92 -7.62
C PRO A 258 -12.70 8.27 -8.03
N LEU A 259 -11.65 8.75 -7.35
CA LEU A 259 -10.92 9.97 -7.74
C LEU A 259 -10.15 9.79 -9.05
N LEU A 260 -9.66 8.56 -9.34
CA LEU A 260 -9.03 8.27 -10.63
C LEU A 260 -10.03 8.33 -11.80
N GLY A 261 -11.32 8.09 -11.53
CA GLY A 261 -12.40 8.19 -12.51
C GLY A 261 -12.56 9.59 -13.13
N GLU A 262 -12.01 10.63 -12.52
CA GLU A 262 -11.98 11.99 -13.08
C GLU A 262 -11.09 12.10 -14.34
N ILE A 263 -10.09 11.21 -14.49
CA ILE A 263 -9.23 11.14 -15.68
C ILE A 263 -9.96 10.39 -16.81
N LYS A 264 -10.38 9.15 -16.53
CA LYS A 264 -11.17 8.30 -17.42
C LYS A 264 -12.04 7.39 -16.54
N GLN A 265 -13.34 7.36 -16.80
CA GLN A 265 -14.22 6.42 -16.11
C GLN A 265 -13.82 4.97 -16.48
N PRO A 266 -13.52 4.11 -15.49
CA PRO A 266 -13.24 2.71 -15.74
C PRO A 266 -14.53 1.96 -16.09
N LYS A 267 -14.42 0.74 -16.61
CA LYS A 267 -15.56 -0.18 -16.82
C LYS A 267 -16.27 -0.51 -15.50
N GLY A 268 -15.52 -0.53 -14.40
CA GLY A 268 -16.07 -0.64 -13.06
C GLY A 268 -15.06 -0.35 -11.94
N ILE A 269 -15.58 -0.04 -10.76
CA ILE A 269 -14.81 0.17 -9.53
C ILE A 269 -15.24 -0.86 -8.50
N MET A 270 -14.27 -1.58 -7.95
CA MET A 270 -14.43 -2.46 -6.81
C MET A 270 -13.72 -1.87 -5.61
N ALA A 271 -14.32 -1.95 -4.43
CA ALA A 271 -13.64 -1.58 -3.18
C ALA A 271 -13.90 -2.63 -2.10
N TYR A 272 -12.86 -2.93 -1.31
CA TYR A 272 -12.95 -3.83 -0.16
C TYR A 272 -12.50 -3.12 1.11
N GLY A 273 -13.30 -3.20 2.17
CA GLY A 273 -12.93 -2.65 3.48
C GLY A 273 -12.69 -1.14 3.46
N THR A 274 -13.43 -0.40 2.63
CA THR A 274 -13.22 1.04 2.42
C THR A 274 -14.15 1.91 3.26
N VAL A 275 -13.85 3.21 3.29
CA VAL A 275 -14.57 4.22 4.08
C VAL A 275 -15.55 4.98 3.20
N GLY A 276 -16.82 5.00 3.59
CA GLY A 276 -17.89 5.76 2.91
C GLY A 276 -18.34 7.04 3.62
N LYS A 277 -17.73 7.37 4.77
CA LYS A 277 -17.99 8.58 5.55
C LYS A 277 -16.90 9.63 5.24
N LYS A 278 -17.08 10.87 5.72
CA LYS A 278 -15.95 11.81 5.77
C LYS A 278 -14.87 11.23 6.69
N TRP A 279 -13.60 11.50 6.38
CA TRP A 279 -12.50 10.91 7.14
C TRP A 279 -12.56 11.29 8.63
N TYR A 280 -12.95 12.53 8.95
CA TYR A 280 -13.15 12.96 10.34
C TYR A 280 -14.15 12.07 11.10
N ASP A 281 -15.32 11.80 10.49
CA ASP A 281 -16.36 10.97 11.11
C ASP A 281 -15.88 9.52 11.29
N TYR A 282 -15.14 8.98 10.32
CA TYR A 282 -14.50 7.68 10.45
C TYR A 282 -13.49 7.65 11.62
N MET A 283 -12.69 8.70 11.81
CA MET A 283 -11.76 8.80 12.92
C MET A 283 -12.48 8.94 14.28
N VAL A 284 -13.71 9.48 14.31
CA VAL A 284 -14.56 9.46 15.52
C VAL A 284 -15.02 8.03 15.81
N ASP A 285 -15.49 7.30 14.80
CA ASP A 285 -15.90 5.90 14.93
C ASP A 285 -14.73 5.01 15.39
N LEU A 286 -13.52 5.28 14.89
CA LEU A 286 -12.29 4.56 15.27
C LEU A 286 -12.00 4.66 16.77
N TYR A 287 -12.39 5.76 17.43
CA TYR A 287 -12.18 5.92 18.88
C TYR A 287 -13.41 5.62 19.75
N THR A 288 -14.58 5.45 19.15
CA THR A 288 -15.84 5.25 19.89
C THR A 288 -16.42 3.86 19.73
N ILE A 289 -16.18 3.22 18.59
CA ILE A 289 -16.73 1.92 18.21
C ILE A 289 -15.63 0.85 18.20
N GLN A 290 -14.54 1.09 17.46
CA GLN A 290 -13.50 0.07 17.26
C GLN A 290 -12.90 -0.49 18.57
N PRO A 291 -12.64 0.30 19.64
CA PRO A 291 -12.07 -0.22 20.88
C PRO A 291 -12.94 -1.28 21.56
N LYS A 292 -14.25 -1.27 21.31
CA LYS A 292 -15.18 -2.29 21.84
C LYS A 292 -14.84 -3.69 21.33
N HIS A 293 -14.29 -3.82 20.12
CA HIS A 293 -13.84 -5.11 19.56
C HIS A 293 -12.58 -5.65 20.23
N PHE A 294 -11.85 -4.79 20.95
CA PHE A 294 -10.69 -5.16 21.77
C PHE A 294 -11.05 -5.31 23.25
N GLY A 295 -12.34 -5.32 23.59
CA GLY A 295 -12.81 -5.50 24.97
C GLY A 295 -12.68 -4.26 25.86
N ILE A 296 -12.38 -3.08 25.29
CA ILE A 296 -12.27 -1.84 26.04
C ILE A 296 -13.66 -1.40 26.53
N SER A 297 -13.76 -1.10 27.83
CA SER A 297 -15.03 -0.75 28.47
C SER A 297 -15.55 0.62 28.02
N GLU A 298 -16.87 0.83 28.06
CA GLU A 298 -17.46 2.13 27.70
C GLU A 298 -16.99 3.28 28.59
N ALA A 299 -16.71 3.00 29.87
CA ALA A 299 -16.17 3.97 30.80
C ALA A 299 -14.75 4.42 30.40
N GLU A 300 -13.91 3.48 29.99
CA GLU A 300 -12.55 3.76 29.53
C GLU A 300 -12.55 4.46 28.17
N ILE A 301 -13.41 4.03 27.22
CA ILE A 301 -13.62 4.72 25.95
C ILE A 301 -14.00 6.18 26.20
N LYS A 302 -14.91 6.45 27.14
CA LYS A 302 -15.32 7.81 27.49
C LYS A 302 -14.17 8.63 28.06
N GLU A 303 -13.30 8.04 28.86
CA GLU A 303 -12.12 8.73 29.41
C GLU A 303 -11.10 9.04 28.30
N ASN A 304 -10.72 8.03 27.52
CA ASN A 304 -9.79 8.18 26.40
C ASN A 304 -10.29 9.21 25.38
N ASN A 305 -11.60 9.30 25.16
CA ASN A 305 -12.21 10.24 24.22
C ASN A 305 -12.21 11.70 24.67
N LYS A 306 -11.86 12.00 25.93
CA LYS A 306 -11.51 13.38 26.31
C LYS A 306 -10.23 13.85 25.60
N ILE A 307 -9.34 12.92 25.25
CA ILE A 307 -8.08 13.18 24.55
C ILE A 307 -8.22 12.89 23.05
N ASN A 308 -8.68 11.69 22.67
CA ASN A 308 -8.74 11.25 21.27
C ASN A 308 -9.52 12.21 20.36
N LEU A 309 -10.73 12.62 20.79
CA LEU A 309 -11.59 13.49 19.98
C LEU A 309 -11.02 14.90 19.86
N LYS A 310 -10.38 15.39 20.94
CA LYS A 310 -9.67 16.67 20.89
C LYS A 310 -8.45 16.60 19.98
N PHE A 311 -7.70 15.50 20.02
CA PHE A 311 -6.58 15.27 19.12
C PHE A 311 -7.03 15.27 17.66
N ASN A 312 -8.13 14.58 17.33
CA ASN A 312 -8.71 14.61 15.98
C ASN A 312 -9.08 16.02 15.53
N ASP A 313 -9.74 16.80 16.39
CA ASP A 313 -10.13 18.17 16.09
C ASP A 313 -8.92 19.09 15.88
N ASP A 314 -7.93 19.03 16.78
CA ASP A 314 -6.68 19.78 16.67
C ASP A 314 -5.90 19.40 15.38
N MET A 315 -5.81 18.10 15.06
CA MET A 315 -5.05 17.60 13.91
C MET A 315 -5.78 17.83 12.57
N LEU A 316 -7.04 17.41 12.47
CA LEU A 316 -7.75 17.30 11.19
C LEU A 316 -8.55 18.56 10.84
N VAL A 317 -9.00 19.32 11.84
CA VAL A 317 -9.80 20.55 11.65
C VAL A 317 -8.92 21.78 11.79
N HIS A 318 -8.22 21.91 12.92
CA HIS A 318 -7.32 23.05 13.18
C HIS A 318 -5.97 22.91 12.48
N LYS A 319 -5.69 21.76 11.85
CA LYS A 319 -4.50 21.48 11.04
C LYS A 319 -3.19 21.75 11.79
N LEU A 320 -3.16 21.52 13.10
CA LEU A 320 -1.92 21.66 13.87
C LEU A 320 -0.85 20.71 13.34
N SER A 321 0.39 21.18 13.27
CA SER A 321 1.56 20.36 12.96
C SER A 321 1.81 19.32 14.05
N GLY A 322 2.55 18.27 13.71
CA GLY A 322 2.97 17.26 14.68
C GLY A 322 3.77 17.89 15.83
N ALA A 323 4.67 18.84 15.53
CA ALA A 323 5.42 19.58 16.54
C ALA A 323 4.52 20.43 17.48
N GLU A 324 3.39 20.96 17.00
CA GLU A 324 2.42 21.67 17.83
C GLU A 324 1.58 20.73 18.69
N LEU A 325 1.14 19.60 18.13
CA LEU A 325 0.45 18.56 18.89
C LEU A 325 1.35 17.99 19.98
N ALA A 326 2.63 17.78 19.68
CA ALA A 326 3.60 17.23 20.64
C ALA A 326 3.87 18.15 21.85
N LYS A 327 3.57 19.45 21.75
CA LYS A 327 3.66 20.39 22.89
C LYS A 327 2.53 20.19 23.90
N LYS A 328 1.45 19.50 23.52
CA LYS A 328 0.31 19.22 24.38
C LYS A 328 0.59 17.93 25.13
N GLU A 329 1.26 18.02 26.28
CA GLU A 329 1.70 16.87 27.08
C GLU A 329 0.58 15.86 27.38
N SER A 330 -0.68 16.31 27.49
CA SER A 330 -1.85 15.44 27.66
C SER A 330 -1.99 14.39 26.57
N TYR A 331 -1.52 14.65 25.34
CA TYR A 331 -1.58 13.70 24.23
C TYR A 331 -0.63 12.52 24.41
N GLY A 332 0.42 12.67 25.23
CA GLY A 332 1.36 11.59 25.52
C GLY A 332 0.76 10.42 26.30
N GLN A 333 -0.49 10.54 26.76
CA GLN A 333 -1.22 9.44 27.39
C GLN A 333 -1.68 8.38 26.38
N LEU A 334 -1.96 8.77 25.13
CA LEU A 334 -2.54 7.90 24.10
C LEU A 334 -1.74 7.88 22.79
N PHE A 335 -0.83 8.84 22.59
CA PHE A 335 -0.08 9.02 21.35
C PHE A 335 1.42 9.12 21.63
N ASP A 336 2.23 8.64 20.69
CA ASP A 336 3.68 8.81 20.74
C ASP A 336 4.07 10.25 20.39
N LEU A 337 4.43 11.04 21.40
CA LEU A 337 4.87 12.43 21.21
C LEU A 337 6.17 12.54 20.41
N ASN A 338 7.01 11.51 20.38
CA ASN A 338 8.23 11.53 19.58
C ASN A 338 7.92 11.30 18.10
N GLU A 339 6.96 10.41 17.79
CA GLU A 339 6.43 10.26 16.43
C GLU A 339 5.89 11.63 15.93
N LEU A 340 5.05 12.29 16.75
CA LEU A 340 4.47 13.59 16.42
C LEU A 340 5.54 14.69 16.22
N LYS A 341 6.60 14.74 17.05
CA LYS A 341 7.71 15.71 16.88
C LYS A 341 8.40 15.58 15.52
N THR A 342 8.34 14.40 14.90
CA THR A 342 8.89 14.14 13.57
C THR A 342 7.84 14.29 12.46
N GLU A 343 6.73 14.97 12.75
CA GLU A 343 5.60 15.18 11.85
C GLU A 343 4.93 13.89 11.37
N GLN A 344 5.02 12.81 12.15
CA GLN A 344 4.43 11.52 11.82
C GLN A 344 3.22 11.21 12.69
N TYR A 345 2.29 10.45 12.12
CA TYR A 345 1.17 9.86 12.81
C TYR A 345 0.73 8.59 12.07
N ILE A 346 0.64 7.45 12.76
CA ILE A 346 0.24 6.15 12.19
C ILE A 346 1.07 5.83 10.92
N GLY A 347 2.38 6.09 10.99
CA GLY A 347 3.31 5.76 9.90
C GLY A 347 3.10 6.54 8.60
N ARG A 348 2.49 7.73 8.66
CA ARG A 348 2.45 8.71 7.56
C ARG A 348 2.71 10.11 8.11
N HIS A 349 3.15 11.02 7.25
CA HIS A 349 3.26 12.43 7.58
C HIS A 349 1.90 13.00 7.99
N ILE A 350 1.86 13.92 8.97
CA ILE A 350 0.61 14.45 9.51
C ILE A 350 -0.27 15.11 8.43
N THR A 351 0.36 15.74 7.45
CA THR A 351 -0.31 16.39 6.32
C THR A 351 -1.01 15.40 5.38
N PHE A 352 -0.66 14.10 5.42
CA PHE A 352 -1.40 13.05 4.72
C PHE A 352 -2.83 12.97 5.25
N TRP A 353 -2.98 12.83 6.57
CA TRP A 353 -4.29 12.72 7.21
C TRP A 353 -5.10 14.00 7.13
N GLN A 354 -4.41 15.14 7.25
CA GLN A 354 -5.02 16.46 7.06
C GLN A 354 -5.60 16.61 5.65
N GLY A 355 -4.82 16.29 4.61
CA GLY A 355 -5.28 16.38 3.22
C GLY A 355 -6.40 15.38 2.92
N LEU A 356 -6.33 14.16 3.47
CA LEU A 356 -7.40 13.18 3.36
C LEU A 356 -8.71 13.66 4.02
N ALA A 357 -8.62 14.35 5.15
CA ALA A 357 -9.79 14.93 5.80
C ALA A 357 -10.46 16.07 5.00
N ASP A 358 -9.72 16.70 4.08
CA ASP A 358 -10.27 17.71 3.17
C ASP A 358 -11.02 17.09 1.98
N ILE A 359 -10.85 15.78 1.74
CA ILE A 359 -11.61 15.06 0.71
C ILE A 359 -13.03 14.79 1.20
N ASP A 360 -14.02 15.31 0.47
CA ASP A 360 -15.42 14.96 0.69
C ASP A 360 -15.73 13.60 0.05
N ILE A 361 -15.29 12.52 0.72
CA ILE A 361 -15.42 11.14 0.23
C ILE A 361 -16.85 10.80 -0.23
N PRO A 362 -17.92 11.11 0.54
CA PRO A 362 -19.29 10.90 0.07
C PRO A 362 -19.57 11.59 -1.27
N GLU A 363 -19.16 12.84 -1.43
CA GLU A 363 -19.40 13.62 -2.66
C GLU A 363 -18.58 13.10 -3.86
N VAL A 364 -17.41 12.51 -3.64
CA VAL A 364 -16.68 11.81 -4.71
C VAL A 364 -17.51 10.64 -5.26
N TRP A 365 -18.13 9.86 -4.36
CA TRP A 365 -18.98 8.73 -4.77
C TRP A 365 -20.29 9.18 -5.45
N THR A 366 -20.88 10.32 -5.09
CA THR A 366 -22.07 10.85 -5.80
C THR A 366 -21.78 11.18 -7.27
N ARG A 367 -20.51 11.45 -7.62
CA ARG A 367 -20.05 11.78 -8.98
C ARG A 367 -19.58 10.58 -9.79
N THR A 368 -19.46 9.41 -9.18
CA THR A 368 -19.04 8.19 -9.89
C THR A 368 -20.12 7.78 -10.91
N ARG A 369 -19.72 7.57 -12.18
CA ARG A 369 -20.61 7.26 -13.31
C ARG A 369 -20.20 5.96 -14.00
N THR A 370 -19.99 4.92 -13.21
CA THR A 370 -19.63 3.58 -13.67
C THR A 370 -20.25 2.50 -12.77
N ASN A 371 -20.06 1.23 -13.11
CA ASN A 371 -20.49 0.12 -12.27
C ASN A 371 -19.63 0.05 -11.01
N VAL A 372 -20.26 -0.12 -9.85
CA VAL A 372 -19.58 -0.17 -8.55
C VAL A 372 -19.90 -1.47 -7.82
N PHE A 373 -18.88 -2.10 -7.24
CA PHE A 373 -19.05 -3.25 -6.36
C PHE A 373 -18.29 -3.06 -5.05
N ILE A 374 -19.04 -2.85 -3.98
CA ILE A 374 -18.50 -2.64 -2.64
C ILE A 374 -18.59 -3.95 -1.85
N MET A 375 -17.44 -4.39 -1.35
CA MET A 375 -17.30 -5.57 -0.50
C MET A 375 -16.83 -5.16 0.90
N HIS A 376 -17.31 -5.87 1.92
CA HIS A 376 -16.90 -5.66 3.31
C HIS A 376 -16.73 -7.01 4.00
N GLY A 377 -15.64 -7.20 4.72
CA GLY A 377 -15.44 -8.41 5.51
C GLY A 377 -16.32 -8.39 6.75
N GLU A 378 -16.97 -9.51 7.07
CA GLU A 378 -17.81 -9.65 8.28
C GLU A 378 -17.05 -9.31 9.58
N PHE A 379 -15.75 -9.61 9.62
CA PHE A 379 -14.87 -9.37 10.77
C PHE A 379 -13.85 -8.25 10.50
N ASP A 380 -14.17 -7.29 9.63
CA ASP A 380 -13.31 -6.15 9.30
C ASP A 380 -13.33 -5.08 10.41
N ILE A 381 -12.37 -5.18 11.34
CA ILE A 381 -12.20 -4.25 12.47
C ILE A 381 -11.77 -2.85 11.99
N GLN A 382 -10.97 -2.77 10.92
CA GLN A 382 -10.38 -1.54 10.42
C GLN A 382 -11.43 -0.68 9.69
N ALA A 383 -12.30 -1.29 8.90
CA ALA A 383 -13.44 -0.60 8.29
C ALA A 383 -14.64 -0.45 9.24
N ILE A 384 -14.52 -0.97 10.48
CA ILE A 384 -15.43 -0.83 11.62
C ILE A 384 -16.76 -1.58 11.42
N ASN A 385 -17.53 -1.22 10.40
CA ASN A 385 -18.81 -1.84 10.09
C ASN A 385 -19.24 -1.57 8.63
N GLU A 386 -20.35 -2.19 8.24
CA GLU A 386 -20.91 -2.11 6.89
C GLU A 386 -21.65 -0.80 6.56
N GLU A 387 -21.83 0.14 7.51
CA GLU A 387 -22.60 1.37 7.26
C GLU A 387 -21.97 2.26 6.19
N GLY A 388 -20.65 2.45 6.28
CA GLY A 388 -19.87 3.21 5.29
C GLY A 388 -19.99 2.60 3.88
N PRO A 389 -19.65 1.31 3.72
CA PRO A 389 -19.85 0.56 2.48
C PRO A 389 -21.27 0.66 1.89
N LYS A 390 -22.32 0.47 2.70
CA LYS A 390 -23.72 0.59 2.25
C LYS A 390 -24.06 2.01 1.80
N ARG A 391 -23.57 3.02 2.52
CA ARG A 391 -23.74 4.43 2.14
C ARG A 391 -23.14 4.72 0.78
N ILE A 392 -21.99 4.15 0.42
CA ILE A 392 -21.40 4.32 -0.93
C ILE A 392 -22.38 3.82 -1.99
N VAL A 393 -22.95 2.63 -1.80
CA VAL A 393 -23.91 2.04 -2.74
C VAL A 393 -25.15 2.92 -2.90
N ASP A 394 -25.68 3.45 -1.80
CA ASP A 394 -26.82 4.37 -1.85
C ASP A 394 -26.50 5.67 -2.62
N LEU A 395 -25.32 6.25 -2.41
CA LEU A 395 -24.89 7.48 -3.07
C LEU A 395 -24.72 7.29 -4.58
N VAL A 396 -24.12 6.17 -4.99
CA VAL A 396 -23.91 5.84 -6.40
C VAL A 396 -25.24 5.51 -7.08
N ASN A 397 -26.11 4.69 -6.48
CA ASN A 397 -27.41 4.35 -7.07
C ASN A 397 -28.33 5.57 -7.22
N LYS A 398 -28.26 6.55 -6.32
CA LYS A 398 -29.02 7.81 -6.43
C LYS A 398 -28.68 8.64 -7.66
N ASN A 399 -27.49 8.50 -8.21
CA ASN A 399 -27.08 9.24 -9.41
C ASN A 399 -27.44 8.52 -10.73
N GLY A 400 -28.11 7.37 -10.65
CA GLY A 400 -28.51 6.55 -11.80
C GLY A 400 -27.49 5.50 -12.25
N SER A 401 -26.35 5.39 -11.56
CA SER A 401 -25.35 4.33 -11.80
C SER A 401 -25.74 3.02 -11.10
N ASN A 402 -25.02 1.94 -11.40
CA ASN A 402 -25.28 0.60 -10.85
C ASN A 402 -24.24 0.23 -9.79
N ALA A 403 -24.63 0.25 -8.53
CA ALA A 403 -23.81 -0.15 -7.40
C ALA A 403 -24.39 -1.36 -6.65
N LYS A 404 -23.52 -2.30 -6.29
CA LYS A 404 -23.85 -3.50 -5.49
C LYS A 404 -23.02 -3.54 -4.22
N PHE A 405 -23.62 -4.10 -3.17
CA PHE A 405 -22.98 -4.35 -1.88
C PHE A 405 -22.93 -5.85 -1.59
N LYS A 406 -21.84 -6.34 -1.00
CA LYS A 406 -21.71 -7.72 -0.51
C LYS A 406 -20.88 -7.79 0.77
N VAL A 407 -21.42 -8.42 1.80
CA VAL A 407 -20.63 -8.90 2.94
C VAL A 407 -19.93 -10.20 2.53
N ILE A 408 -18.63 -10.27 2.79
CA ILE A 408 -17.83 -11.49 2.65
C ILE A 408 -17.78 -12.14 4.03
N GLU A 409 -18.51 -13.24 4.15
CA GLU A 409 -18.63 -14.02 5.38
C GLU A 409 -17.26 -14.47 5.87
N ASN A 410 -17.07 -14.42 7.19
CA ASN A 410 -15.85 -14.80 7.91
C ASN A 410 -14.58 -14.00 7.55
N ALA A 411 -14.62 -13.09 6.59
CA ALA A 411 -13.43 -12.34 6.17
C ALA A 411 -13.17 -11.12 7.06
N ASP A 412 -11.90 -10.85 7.33
CA ASP A 412 -11.45 -9.61 7.96
C ASP A 412 -10.97 -8.57 6.92
N HIS A 413 -10.32 -7.50 7.39
CA HIS A 413 -9.76 -6.46 6.53
C HIS A 413 -8.72 -6.98 5.54
N GLY A 414 -7.87 -7.94 5.92
CA GLY A 414 -6.78 -8.47 5.09
C GLY A 414 -7.18 -9.64 4.20
N PHE A 415 -8.48 -9.86 3.97
CA PHE A 415 -9.03 -10.98 3.19
C PHE A 415 -8.88 -12.35 3.87
N ILE A 416 -8.80 -12.40 5.19
CA ILE A 416 -8.49 -13.61 5.97
C ILE A 416 -9.72 -14.12 6.70
N ASN A 417 -9.90 -15.44 6.68
CA ASN A 417 -10.94 -16.13 7.42
C ASN A 417 -10.67 -16.15 8.92
N PHE A 418 -11.69 -15.77 9.67
CA PHE A 418 -11.82 -15.98 11.10
C PHE A 418 -13.17 -16.61 11.41
N THR A 419 -13.29 -17.28 12.55
CA THR A 419 -14.56 -17.85 13.03
C THR A 419 -15.38 -16.86 13.83
N SER A 420 -14.76 -15.76 14.30
CA SER A 420 -15.43 -14.70 15.05
C SER A 420 -14.59 -13.42 15.07
N MET A 421 -15.24 -12.30 15.36
CA MET A 421 -14.56 -11.01 15.59
C MET A 421 -13.56 -11.09 16.76
N GLN A 422 -13.87 -11.88 17.80
CA GLN A 422 -13.00 -12.06 18.96
C GLN A 422 -11.70 -12.80 18.60
N GLN A 423 -11.79 -13.84 17.76
CA GLN A 423 -10.59 -14.53 17.29
C GLN A 423 -9.70 -13.57 16.49
N ASN A 424 -10.30 -12.71 15.64
CA ASN A 424 -9.55 -11.72 14.89
C ASN A 424 -8.81 -10.74 15.82
N SER A 425 -9.51 -10.14 16.78
CA SER A 425 -8.90 -9.17 17.70
C SER A 425 -7.79 -9.78 18.56
N GLU A 426 -7.95 -11.02 19.03
CA GLU A 426 -6.89 -11.76 19.74
C GLU A 426 -5.67 -12.05 18.87
N THR A 427 -5.89 -12.45 17.62
CA THR A 427 -4.84 -12.75 16.63
C THR A 427 -4.04 -11.50 16.25
N LEU A 428 -4.70 -10.34 16.15
CA LEU A 428 -4.05 -9.04 15.99
C LEU A 428 -3.25 -8.66 17.25
N GLY A 429 -3.86 -8.80 18.44
CA GLY A 429 -3.26 -8.39 19.70
C GLY A 429 -2.02 -9.20 20.12
N ASN A 430 -1.94 -10.47 19.71
CA ASN A 430 -0.80 -11.34 20.03
C ASN A 430 0.28 -11.38 18.93
N GLY A 431 0.09 -10.65 17.82
CA GLY A 431 1.06 -10.60 16.70
C GLY A 431 1.08 -11.82 15.78
N SER A 432 0.19 -12.80 15.95
CA SER A 432 0.17 -14.01 15.11
C SER A 432 -0.53 -13.84 13.76
N TYR A 433 -1.11 -12.66 13.49
CA TYR A 433 -1.86 -12.35 12.28
C TYR A 433 -1.17 -12.75 10.98
N SER A 434 0.11 -12.39 10.81
CA SER A 434 0.84 -12.70 9.56
C SER A 434 0.94 -14.21 9.30
N SER A 435 1.13 -15.01 10.37
CA SER A 435 1.15 -16.47 10.25
C SER A 435 -0.23 -17.03 9.93
N HIS A 436 -1.28 -16.52 10.59
CA HIS A 436 -2.66 -16.94 10.35
C HIS A 436 -3.10 -16.61 8.91
N ALA A 437 -2.77 -15.41 8.43
CA ALA A 437 -3.09 -14.91 7.10
C ALA A 437 -2.54 -15.80 5.97
N ARG A 438 -1.37 -16.42 6.19
CA ARG A 438 -0.73 -17.30 5.21
C ARG A 438 -1.62 -18.47 4.82
N ASP A 439 -2.32 -19.06 5.78
CA ASP A 439 -3.06 -20.31 5.55
C ASP A 439 -4.57 -20.10 5.40
N ASN A 440 -5.07 -18.92 5.80
CA ASN A 440 -6.51 -18.68 5.96
C ASN A 440 -7.07 -17.62 4.98
N PHE A 441 -6.45 -17.43 3.82
CA PHE A 441 -7.00 -16.53 2.79
C PHE A 441 -8.43 -16.93 2.38
N ASN A 442 -9.33 -15.96 2.35
CA ASN A 442 -10.73 -16.15 1.94
C ASN A 442 -10.86 -16.03 0.41
N LEU A 443 -11.18 -17.14 -0.23
CA LEU A 443 -11.28 -17.25 -1.69
C LEU A 443 -12.50 -16.52 -2.28
N GLU A 444 -13.52 -16.22 -1.47
CA GLU A 444 -14.77 -15.61 -1.96
C GLU A 444 -14.56 -14.17 -2.45
N ILE A 445 -13.56 -13.44 -1.93
CA ILE A 445 -13.20 -12.11 -2.45
C ILE A 445 -12.83 -12.20 -3.93
N GLY A 446 -11.94 -13.15 -4.28
CA GLY A 446 -11.56 -13.42 -5.66
C GLY A 446 -12.76 -13.88 -6.49
N ARG A 447 -13.51 -14.86 -5.99
CA ARG A 447 -14.66 -15.43 -6.69
C ARG A 447 -15.74 -14.39 -7.04
N GLU A 448 -16.16 -13.58 -6.09
CA GLU A 448 -17.22 -12.60 -6.27
C GLU A 448 -16.75 -11.44 -7.17
N SER A 449 -15.50 -10.98 -7.01
CA SER A 449 -14.94 -9.94 -7.90
C SER A 449 -14.83 -10.43 -9.34
N ILE A 450 -14.33 -11.65 -9.58
CA ILE A 450 -14.25 -12.27 -10.91
C ILE A 450 -15.62 -12.38 -11.55
N LYS A 451 -16.59 -12.95 -10.83
CA LYS A 451 -17.97 -13.14 -11.30
C LYS A 451 -18.59 -11.80 -11.70
N TRP A 452 -18.37 -10.77 -10.89
CA TRP A 452 -18.89 -9.43 -11.18
C TRP A 452 -18.23 -8.82 -12.43
N MET A 453 -16.90 -8.86 -12.54
CA MET A 453 -16.19 -8.33 -13.71
C MET A 453 -16.59 -9.06 -15.00
N GLN A 454 -16.62 -10.40 -14.99
CA GLN A 454 -17.04 -11.19 -16.15
C GLN A 454 -18.48 -10.89 -16.57
N GLY A 455 -19.37 -10.63 -15.60
CA GLY A 455 -20.74 -10.21 -15.89
C GLY A 455 -20.82 -8.90 -16.66
N LEU A 456 -19.89 -7.96 -16.44
CA LEU A 456 -19.82 -6.68 -17.14
C LEU A 456 -19.12 -6.75 -18.50
N LEU A 457 -18.31 -7.79 -18.74
CA LEU A 457 -17.69 -8.05 -20.04
C LEU A 457 -18.65 -8.74 -21.02
N ASN A 458 -19.56 -9.57 -20.50
CA ASN A 458 -20.49 -10.36 -21.29
C ASN A 458 -21.85 -9.70 -21.54
N GLY A 459 -22.14 -8.59 -20.86
CA GLY A 459 -23.37 -7.79 -21.00
C GLY A 459 -23.06 -6.43 -21.60
#